data_AF-A0AAN6TH79-F1
#
_entry.id   AF-A0AAN6TH79-F1
#
_cell.length_a   1.000
_cell.length_b   1.000
_cell.length_c   1.000
_cell.angle_alpha   90.00
_cell.angle_beta   90.00
_cell.angle_gamma   90.00
#
_symmetry.space_group_name_H-M   'P 1'
#
loop_
_entity.id
_entity.type
_entity.pdbx_description
1 polymer ?
#
loop_
_entity_poly.entity_id
_entity_poly.type
_entity_poly.pdbx_seq_one_letter_code
_entity_poly.pdbx_strand_id
1 'polypeptide(L)'
;MRLLSLLVAGTASLAPVSVVLAAPAGYDVVHEGFQLAKRENLCHLSAPPQLCTPNASVTVEETALRAYKFYRAFVVDGDPRTMFSLIDNVYKQNSPGYASGPQAIWPLFCNGRKIGTEQNTAWCFDASTNMSYARYSVTDRWRWVDGCVHEHWDRNERMPSQDKCYKLPAGATGSA
;
A
#
# COMPACT_ATOMS: atom_id res chain seq x y z
N MET A 1 13.04 0.10 -90.77
CA MET A 1 12.25 -0.40 -89.62
C MET A 1 12.78 0.34 -88.39
N ARG A 2 12.10 1.39 -87.91
CA ARG A 2 11.02 1.41 -86.90
C ARG A 2 11.44 0.85 -85.52
N LEU A 3 11.09 1.66 -84.51
CA LEU A 3 10.92 1.43 -83.05
C LEU A 3 12.13 1.79 -82.18
N LEU A 4 12.14 2.94 -81.50
CA LEU A 4 11.44 3.36 -80.26
C LEU A 4 11.99 2.73 -78.96
N SER A 5 12.63 3.61 -78.18
CA SER A 5 12.30 3.97 -76.78
C SER A 5 12.82 3.15 -75.58
N LEU A 6 13.03 3.94 -74.51
CA LEU A 6 13.02 3.67 -73.05
C LEU A 6 14.39 3.35 -72.40
N LEU A 7 14.95 4.30 -71.60
CA LEU A 7 14.86 4.43 -70.12
C LEU A 7 15.91 3.52 -69.42
N VAL A 8 16.68 3.89 -68.40
CA VAL A 8 16.37 4.57 -67.13
C VAL A 8 17.68 5.11 -66.53
N ALA A 9 17.63 6.29 -65.91
CA ALA A 9 18.70 6.85 -65.06
C ALA A 9 18.79 6.08 -63.73
N GLY A 10 19.95 5.50 -63.43
CA GLY A 10 20.23 4.87 -62.14
C GLY A 10 20.77 5.89 -61.14
N THR A 11 19.93 6.31 -60.20
CA THR A 11 20.25 7.23 -59.10
C THR A 11 21.14 6.55 -58.05
N ALA A 12 22.20 7.25 -57.63
CA ALA A 12 23.05 6.85 -56.52
C ALA A 12 22.29 6.96 -55.19
N SER A 13 22.06 5.82 -54.53
CA SER A 13 21.43 5.72 -53.22
C SER A 13 22.37 6.20 -52.13
N LEU A 14 22.17 7.41 -51.61
CA LEU A 14 22.70 7.83 -50.31
C LEU A 14 21.82 7.20 -49.22
N ALA A 15 22.32 6.17 -48.55
CA ALA A 15 21.65 5.59 -47.39
C ALA A 15 21.79 6.53 -46.18
N PRO A 16 20.71 6.89 -45.47
CA PRO A 16 20.80 7.64 -44.24
C PRO A 16 21.38 6.75 -43.15
N VAL A 17 22.50 7.18 -42.56
CA VAL A 17 23.05 6.62 -41.32
C VAL A 17 22.00 6.85 -40.23
N SER A 18 21.25 5.80 -39.92
CA SER A 18 20.29 5.80 -38.82
C SER A 18 21.07 5.73 -37.52
N VAL A 19 21.25 6.87 -36.85
CA VAL A 19 21.68 6.90 -35.45
C VAL A 19 20.52 6.34 -34.62
N VAL A 20 20.54 5.04 -34.37
CA VAL A 20 19.66 4.42 -33.38
C VAL A 20 20.20 4.87 -32.02
N LEU A 21 19.56 5.88 -31.43
CA LEU A 21 19.67 6.14 -30.00
C LEU A 21 19.12 4.89 -29.29
N ALA A 22 20.01 3.99 -28.91
CA ALA A 22 19.70 2.98 -27.92
C ALA A 22 19.44 3.72 -26.60
N ALA A 23 18.16 3.99 -26.32
CA ALA A 23 17.76 4.39 -24.98
C ALA A 23 18.17 3.23 -24.04
N PRO A 24 18.96 3.49 -22.99
CA PRO A 24 19.24 2.45 -22.02
C PRO A 24 17.90 1.98 -21.47
N ALA A 25 17.70 0.66 -21.51
CA ALA A 25 16.60 0.00 -20.82
C ALA A 25 16.55 0.58 -19.41
N GLY A 26 15.49 1.34 -19.13
CA GLY A 26 15.17 1.76 -17.79
C GLY A 26 14.99 0.47 -17.00
N TYR A 27 15.99 0.15 -16.18
CA TYR A 27 15.79 -0.78 -15.09
C TYR A 27 14.69 -0.14 -14.25
N ASP A 28 13.48 -0.71 -14.32
CA ASP A 28 12.43 -0.49 -13.33
C ASP A 28 12.97 -0.99 -12.00
N VAL A 29 13.80 -0.17 -11.35
CA VAL A 29 13.99 -0.23 -9.92
C VAL A 29 12.62 0.10 -9.37
N VAL A 30 11.93 -0.92 -8.90
CA VAL A 30 10.72 -0.81 -8.10
C VAL A 30 11.12 -0.05 -6.83
N HIS A 31 11.17 1.27 -6.92
CA HIS A 31 11.00 2.13 -5.78
C HIS A 31 9.52 1.99 -5.41
N GLU A 32 9.23 1.08 -4.49
CA GLU A 32 8.03 1.11 -3.62
C GLU A 32 8.09 2.38 -2.74
N GLY A 33 8.31 3.55 -3.34
CA GLY A 33 7.86 4.80 -2.78
C GLY A 33 6.36 4.80 -2.97
N PHE A 34 5.62 4.87 -1.86
CA PHE A 34 4.17 4.99 -1.80
C PHE A 34 3.66 5.90 -2.93
N GLN A 35 3.31 5.31 -4.08
CA GLN A 35 2.52 5.98 -5.09
C GLN A 35 1.29 6.44 -4.33
N LEU A 36 1.04 7.75 -4.30
CA LEU A 36 -0.20 8.30 -3.75
C LEU A 36 -1.34 7.60 -4.51
N ALA A 37 -1.83 6.48 -3.98
CA ALA A 37 -2.89 5.73 -4.59
C ALA A 37 -4.07 6.69 -4.63
N LYS A 38 -4.48 7.05 -5.85
CA LYS A 38 -5.66 7.88 -6.05
C LYS A 38 -6.80 7.25 -5.27
N ARG A 39 -7.35 7.99 -4.32
CA ARG A 39 -8.40 7.50 -3.40
C ARG A 39 -9.49 6.81 -4.21
N GLU A 40 -9.66 5.51 -4.00
CA GLU A 40 -10.65 4.70 -4.70
C GLU A 40 -11.93 4.58 -3.87
N ASN A 41 -13.08 4.88 -4.48
CA ASN A 41 -14.37 4.50 -3.93
C ASN A 41 -14.74 3.11 -4.47
N LEU A 42 -14.63 2.11 -3.59
CA LEU A 42 -14.87 0.71 -3.89
C LEU A 42 -16.22 0.21 -3.37
N CYS A 43 -17.11 1.09 -2.90
CA CYS A 43 -18.41 0.67 -2.35
C CYS A 43 -19.37 0.03 -3.37
N HIS A 44 -19.00 -0.01 -4.65
CA HIS A 44 -19.69 -0.82 -5.67
C HIS A 44 -19.40 -2.33 -5.52
N LEU A 45 -18.32 -2.70 -4.82
CA LEU A 45 -18.01 -4.08 -4.47
C LEU A 45 -18.76 -4.47 -3.19
N SER A 46 -19.33 -5.67 -3.16
CA SER A 46 -20.00 -6.23 -1.98
C SER A 46 -19.03 -6.65 -0.87
N ALA A 47 -17.74 -6.76 -1.19
CA ALA A 47 -16.69 -7.26 -0.31
C ALA A 47 -15.34 -6.59 -0.62
N PRO A 48 -14.38 -6.59 0.31
CA PRO A 48 -13.01 -6.20 0.02
C PRO A 48 -12.40 -7.07 -1.09
N PRO A 49 -11.65 -6.48 -2.04
CA PRO A 49 -11.12 -7.23 -3.19
C PRO A 49 -9.97 -8.18 -2.83
N GLN A 50 -9.27 -7.92 -1.73
CA GLN A 50 -8.15 -8.71 -1.26
C GLN A 50 -8.08 -8.66 0.27
N LEU A 51 -7.71 -9.79 0.86
CA LEU A 51 -7.43 -9.94 2.29
C LEU A 51 -6.04 -10.54 2.48
N CYS A 52 -5.50 -10.35 3.67
CA CYS A 52 -4.21 -10.91 4.07
C CYS A 52 -4.37 -12.40 4.43
N THR A 53 -3.38 -13.20 4.05
CA THR A 53 -3.27 -14.59 4.51
C THR A 53 -2.07 -14.68 5.46
N PRO A 54 -2.28 -15.05 6.73
CA PRO A 54 -1.20 -15.23 7.71
C PRO A 54 -0.08 -16.12 7.15
N ASN A 55 1.16 -15.67 7.26
CA ASN A 55 2.34 -16.43 6.85
C ASN A 55 3.43 -16.38 7.93
N ALA A 56 3.67 -17.52 8.59
CA ALA A 56 4.61 -17.65 9.69
C ALA A 56 6.08 -17.36 9.31
N SER A 57 6.41 -17.25 8.02
CA SER A 57 7.74 -16.82 7.58
C SER A 57 7.95 -15.30 7.64
N VAL A 58 6.89 -14.51 7.85
CA VAL A 58 6.96 -13.04 7.89
C VAL A 58 7.69 -12.62 9.16
N THR A 59 8.72 -11.78 8.99
CA THR A 59 9.54 -11.32 10.11
C THR A 59 8.84 -10.23 10.91
N VAL A 60 9.37 -9.93 12.10
CA VAL A 60 8.92 -8.79 12.91
C VAL A 60 9.13 -7.47 12.17
N GLU A 61 10.27 -7.31 11.48
CA GLU A 61 10.56 -6.11 10.68
C GLU A 61 9.55 -5.93 9.54
N GLU A 62 9.25 -7.01 8.81
CA GLU A 62 8.25 -6.98 7.74
C GLU A 62 6.84 -6.70 8.31
N THR A 63 6.51 -7.24 9.48
CA THR A 63 5.27 -6.94 10.19
C THR A 63 5.20 -5.46 10.60
N ALA A 64 6.30 -4.87 11.08
CA ALA A 64 6.37 -3.45 11.43
C ALA A 64 6.16 -2.53 10.21
N LEU A 65 6.78 -2.88 9.07
CA LEU A 65 6.59 -2.17 7.79
C LEU A 65 5.13 -2.26 7.32
N ARG A 66 4.54 -3.46 7.38
CA ARG A 66 3.12 -3.67 7.10
C ARG A 66 2.21 -2.89 8.06
N ALA A 67 2.55 -2.83 9.34
CA ALA A 67 1.81 -2.07 10.34
C ALA A 67 1.83 -0.57 10.09
N TYR A 68 2.95 -0.04 9.60
CA TYR A 68 3.03 1.33 9.14
C TYR A 68 2.19 1.56 7.88
N LYS A 69 2.28 0.67 6.89
CA LYS A 69 1.46 0.71 5.66
C LYS A 69 -0.03 0.65 5.96
N PHE A 70 -0.43 -0.17 6.94
CA PHE A 70 -1.81 -0.25 7.42
C PHE A 70 -2.27 1.05 8.07
N TYR A 71 -1.46 1.61 8.98
CA TYR A 71 -1.75 2.91 9.60
C TYR A 71 -1.91 4.01 8.56
N ARG A 72 -1.02 4.07 7.58
CA ARG A 72 -1.11 5.00 6.46
C ARG A 72 -2.42 4.82 5.70
N ALA A 73 -2.72 3.60 5.25
CA ALA A 73 -3.93 3.29 4.49
C ALA A 73 -5.22 3.63 5.27
N PHE A 74 -5.27 3.31 6.56
CA PHE A 74 -6.42 3.54 7.42
C PHE A 74 -6.60 5.01 7.83
N VAL A 75 -5.53 5.66 8.30
CA VAL A 75 -5.61 6.98 8.94
C VAL A 75 -5.33 8.11 7.96
N VAL A 76 -4.23 7.99 7.22
CA VAL A 76 -3.63 9.12 6.52
C VAL A 76 -4.04 9.19 5.05
N ASP A 77 -4.18 8.06 4.37
CA ASP A 77 -4.44 7.98 2.95
C ASP A 77 -5.90 7.70 2.63
N GLY A 78 -6.58 6.96 3.50
CA GLY A 78 -7.94 6.49 3.22
C GLY A 78 -7.95 5.57 2.00
N ASP A 79 -7.04 4.59 1.99
CA ASP A 79 -6.89 3.59 0.94
C ASP A 79 -7.51 2.26 1.41
N PRO A 80 -8.78 1.98 1.05
CA PRO A 80 -9.45 0.77 1.49
C PRO A 80 -8.83 -0.48 0.88
N ARG A 81 -8.29 -0.42 -0.34
CA ARG A 81 -7.69 -1.59 -0.99
C ARG A 81 -6.47 -2.04 -0.21
N THR A 82 -5.55 -1.12 0.09
CA THR A 82 -4.36 -1.43 0.88
C THR A 82 -4.73 -1.83 2.29
N MET A 83 -5.63 -1.09 2.95
CA MET A 83 -6.04 -1.38 4.32
C MET A 83 -6.56 -2.82 4.46
N PHE A 84 -7.50 -3.23 3.60
CA PHE A 84 -8.06 -4.58 3.66
C PHE A 84 -7.09 -5.67 3.21
N SER A 85 -6.16 -5.38 2.30
CA SER A 85 -5.12 -6.35 1.90
C SER A 85 -4.19 -6.77 3.05
N LEU A 86 -4.22 -6.04 4.17
CA LEU A 86 -3.43 -6.27 5.38
C LEU A 86 -4.26 -6.87 6.53
N ILE A 87 -5.57 -7.05 6.37
CA ILE A 87 -6.47 -7.64 7.37
C ILE A 87 -6.73 -9.11 7.02
N ASP A 88 -6.64 -10.00 8.00
CA ASP A 88 -6.95 -11.41 7.76
C ASP A 88 -8.46 -11.70 7.68
N ASN A 89 -8.81 -12.88 7.17
CA ASN A 89 -10.20 -13.29 6.99
C ASN A 89 -10.96 -13.57 8.30
N VAL A 90 -10.26 -13.79 9.42
CA VAL A 90 -10.81 -14.14 10.74
C VAL A 90 -10.72 -12.98 11.73
N TYR A 91 -10.54 -11.76 11.22
CA TYR A 91 -10.35 -10.54 11.98
C TYR A 91 -11.35 -10.39 13.12
N LYS A 92 -10.86 -10.14 14.33
CA LYS A 92 -11.68 -9.97 15.53
C LYS A 92 -11.87 -8.50 15.87
N GLN A 93 -13.13 -8.12 16.06
CA GLN A 93 -13.49 -6.79 16.52
C GLN A 93 -13.90 -6.85 18.00
N ASN A 94 -13.25 -6.04 18.85
CA ASN A 94 -13.59 -5.93 20.27
C ASN A 94 -14.41 -4.67 20.60
N SER A 95 -14.65 -3.79 19.63
CA SER A 95 -15.54 -2.63 19.81
C SER A 95 -16.99 -3.10 20.04
N PRO A 96 -17.64 -2.69 21.16
CA PRO A 96 -19.02 -3.09 21.45
C PRO A 96 -19.98 -2.71 20.33
N GLY A 97 -20.84 -3.65 19.92
CA GLY A 97 -21.85 -3.43 18.88
C GLY A 97 -21.36 -3.64 17.45
N TYR A 98 -20.09 -4.00 17.24
CA TYR A 98 -19.55 -4.34 15.93
C TYR A 98 -19.28 -5.85 15.82
N ALA A 99 -19.63 -6.42 14.66
CA ALA A 99 -19.33 -7.81 14.36
C ALA A 99 -17.87 -7.97 13.91
N SER A 100 -17.31 -9.16 14.15
CA SER A 100 -16.01 -9.59 13.64
C SER A 100 -16.06 -9.88 12.13
N GLY A 101 -14.88 -9.93 11.52
CA GLY A 101 -14.64 -10.24 10.12
C GLY A 101 -14.53 -8.99 9.25
N PRO A 102 -13.69 -9.02 8.20
CA PRO A 102 -13.47 -7.85 7.33
C PRO A 102 -14.74 -7.43 6.58
N GLN A 103 -15.68 -8.35 6.33
CA GLN A 103 -16.97 -8.01 5.70
C GLN A 103 -17.84 -7.09 6.56
N ALA A 104 -17.79 -7.23 7.89
CA ALA A 104 -18.61 -6.42 8.79
C ALA A 104 -18.21 -4.94 8.78
N ILE A 105 -16.92 -4.66 8.55
CA ILE A 105 -16.37 -3.30 8.54
C ILE A 105 -16.20 -2.74 7.13
N TRP A 106 -16.32 -3.55 6.07
CA TRP A 106 -16.19 -3.12 4.68
C TRP A 106 -17.04 -1.88 4.32
N PRO A 107 -18.36 -1.83 4.64
CA PRO A 107 -19.20 -0.69 4.28
C PRO A 107 -18.77 0.64 4.94
N LEU A 108 -18.01 0.57 6.05
CA LEU A 108 -17.55 1.75 6.78
C LEU A 108 -16.37 2.44 6.09
N PHE A 109 -15.59 1.68 5.32
CA PHE A 109 -14.29 2.12 4.81
C PHE A 109 -14.19 2.07 3.29
N CYS A 110 -15.10 1.38 2.59
CA CYS A 110 -15.07 1.20 1.13
C CYS A 110 -14.99 2.50 0.32
N ASN A 111 -15.37 3.65 0.89
CA ASN A 111 -15.37 4.95 0.22
C ASN A 111 -14.04 5.72 0.33
N GLY A 112 -13.03 5.18 1.03
CA GLY A 112 -11.70 5.80 1.14
C GLY A 112 -11.65 7.07 2.01
N ARG A 113 -12.18 6.96 3.24
CA ARG A 113 -12.18 8.07 4.21
C ARG A 113 -10.79 8.28 4.83
N LYS A 114 -10.29 9.53 4.78
CA LYS A 114 -9.15 9.95 5.60
C LYS A 114 -9.63 10.36 6.98
N ILE A 115 -8.86 10.00 7.99
CA ILE A 115 -9.15 10.32 9.40
C ILE A 115 -8.28 11.50 9.85
N GLY A 116 -7.01 11.53 9.44
CA GLY A 116 -6.05 12.56 9.82
C GLY A 116 -4.86 12.67 8.87
N THR A 117 -3.78 13.26 9.35
CA THR A 117 -2.50 13.42 8.65
C THR A 117 -1.36 13.03 9.60
N GLU A 118 -0.20 12.67 9.06
CA GLU A 118 0.95 12.31 9.91
C GLU A 118 1.36 13.39 10.92
N GLN A 119 1.07 14.66 10.63
CA GLN A 119 1.38 15.78 11.53
C GLN A 119 0.46 15.82 12.75
N ASN A 120 -0.77 15.30 12.65
CA ASN A 120 -1.76 15.37 13.72
C ASN A 120 -2.16 14.00 14.30
N THR A 121 -1.60 12.91 13.76
CA THR A 121 -1.76 11.56 14.28
C THR A 121 -0.43 10.99 14.77
N ALA A 122 -0.49 9.89 15.52
CA ALA A 122 0.69 9.18 15.96
C ALA A 122 0.57 7.69 15.64
N TRP A 123 1.71 7.05 15.40
CA TRP A 123 1.82 5.63 15.14
C TRP A 123 2.88 5.00 16.03
N CYS A 124 2.69 3.73 16.38
CA CYS A 124 3.65 2.93 17.10
C CYS A 124 3.45 1.46 16.74
N PHE A 125 4.52 0.70 16.60
CA PHE A 125 4.49 -0.76 16.62
C PHE A 125 5.34 -1.26 17.78
N ASP A 126 4.73 -2.02 18.68
CA ASP A 126 5.41 -2.66 19.81
C ASP A 126 5.73 -4.11 19.42
N ALA A 127 6.98 -4.34 19.04
CA ALA A 127 7.47 -5.66 18.63
C ALA A 127 7.41 -6.71 19.76
N SER A 128 7.43 -6.29 21.03
CA SER A 128 7.38 -7.23 22.17
C SER A 128 6.01 -7.88 22.34
N THR A 129 4.96 -7.23 21.83
CA THR A 129 3.57 -7.69 21.91
C THR A 129 2.94 -7.98 20.54
N ASN A 130 3.67 -7.69 19.46
CA ASN A 130 3.18 -7.72 18.08
C ASN A 130 1.92 -6.86 17.89
N MET A 131 1.91 -5.68 18.52
CA MET A 131 0.78 -4.75 18.52
C MET A 131 1.12 -3.46 17.79
N SER A 132 0.25 -2.99 16.89
CA SER A 132 0.34 -1.63 16.35
C SER A 132 -0.69 -0.72 17.00
N TYR A 133 -0.39 0.57 17.02
CA TYR A 133 -1.23 1.60 17.59
C TYR A 133 -1.33 2.78 16.64
N ALA A 134 -2.51 3.39 16.59
CA ALA A 134 -2.72 4.67 15.93
C ALA A 134 -3.51 5.58 16.87
N ARG A 135 -3.02 6.80 17.06
CA ARG A 135 -3.76 7.83 17.81
C ARG A 135 -4.14 8.98 16.90
N TYR A 136 -5.43 9.30 16.93
CA TYR A 136 -6.07 10.46 16.31
C TYR A 136 -7.06 11.03 17.34
N SER A 137 -8.36 11.14 17.03
CA SER A 137 -9.40 11.48 18.01
C SER A 137 -9.64 10.37 19.05
N VAL A 138 -9.30 9.12 18.70
CA VAL A 138 -9.24 7.97 19.60
C VAL A 138 -7.87 7.29 19.45
N THR A 139 -7.60 6.29 20.29
CA THR A 139 -6.47 5.38 20.08
C THR A 139 -7.03 4.03 19.70
N ASP A 140 -6.54 3.49 18.59
CA ASP A 140 -6.78 2.11 18.20
C ASP A 140 -5.52 1.29 18.46
N ARG A 141 -5.72 0.02 18.83
CA ARG A 141 -4.68 -0.99 18.97
C ARG A 141 -5.05 -2.20 18.12
N TRP A 142 -4.08 -2.75 17.38
CA TRP A 142 -4.26 -3.95 16.59
C TRP A 142 -3.23 -5.01 16.92
N ARG A 143 -3.66 -6.26 17.03
CA ARG A 143 -2.78 -7.43 17.11
C ARG A 143 -2.43 -7.90 15.71
N TRP A 144 -1.15 -8.16 15.50
CA TRP A 144 -0.65 -8.79 14.29
C TRP A 144 -0.40 -10.27 14.53
N VAL A 145 -0.72 -11.09 13.54
CA VAL A 145 -0.39 -12.53 13.49
C VAL A 145 0.19 -12.81 12.13
N ASP A 146 1.43 -13.28 12.10
CA ASP A 146 2.09 -13.74 10.88
C ASP A 146 1.98 -12.75 9.71
N GLY A 147 2.16 -11.46 10.02
CA GLY A 147 2.11 -10.37 9.04
C GLY A 147 0.72 -9.77 8.75
N CYS A 148 -0.36 -10.25 9.37
CA CYS A 148 -1.72 -9.74 9.13
C CYS A 148 -2.34 -9.11 10.38
N VAL A 149 -3.17 -8.08 10.19
CA VAL A 149 -4.06 -7.55 11.24
C VAL A 149 -5.10 -8.61 11.57
N HIS A 150 -5.08 -9.08 12.80
CA HIS A 150 -5.92 -10.18 13.27
C HIS A 150 -6.99 -9.72 14.25
N GLU A 151 -6.75 -8.65 15.01
CA GLU A 151 -7.64 -8.24 16.09
C GLU A 151 -7.49 -6.76 16.41
N HIS A 152 -8.56 -6.14 16.87
CA HIS A 152 -8.64 -4.69 17.12
C HIS A 152 -9.34 -4.33 18.43
N TRP A 153 -8.90 -3.23 19.05
CA TRP A 153 -9.52 -2.56 20.18
C TRP A 153 -9.42 -1.03 20.00
N ASP A 154 -10.46 -0.30 20.42
CA ASP A 154 -10.52 1.18 20.35
C ASP A 154 -11.03 1.84 21.65
N ARG A 155 -11.35 1.05 22.68
CA ARG A 155 -11.92 1.53 23.95
C ARG A 155 -10.84 1.69 25.00
N ASN A 156 -10.66 2.92 25.48
CA ASN A 156 -9.71 3.27 26.56
C ASN A 156 -8.26 2.88 26.26
N GLU A 157 -7.92 2.67 24.99
CA GLU A 157 -6.56 2.37 24.55
C GLU A 157 -5.66 3.61 24.69
N ARG A 158 -4.37 3.36 24.86
CA ARG A 158 -3.36 4.40 25.00
C ARG A 158 -2.13 4.05 24.17
N MET A 159 -1.50 5.08 23.62
CA MET A 159 -0.21 4.92 22.96
C MET A 159 0.82 4.39 23.96
N PRO A 160 1.67 3.42 23.57
CA PRO A 160 2.86 3.07 24.33
C PRO A 160 3.80 4.27 24.48
N SER A 161 4.76 4.15 25.40
CA SER A 161 5.87 5.08 25.48
C SER A 161 6.75 4.98 24.23
N GLN A 162 7.32 6.11 23.80
CA GLN A 162 8.06 6.22 22.53
C GLN A 162 9.27 5.26 22.44
N ASP A 163 9.89 4.93 23.57
CA ASP A 163 11.01 3.97 23.66
C ASP A 163 10.61 2.53 23.28
N LYS A 164 9.32 2.19 23.35
CA LYS A 164 8.79 0.89 22.92
C LYS A 164 8.43 0.84 21.44
N CYS A 165 8.34 1.99 20.78
CA CYS A 165 7.92 2.06 19.40
C CYS A 165 9.05 1.64 18.47
N TYR A 166 8.75 0.70 17.59
CA TYR A 166 9.66 0.21 16.58
C TYR A 166 10.15 1.35 15.70
N LYS A 167 11.47 1.40 15.50
CA LYS A 167 12.11 2.36 14.61
C LYS A 167 12.16 1.77 13.22
N LEU A 168 11.35 2.30 12.32
CA LEU A 168 11.36 1.88 10.93
C LEU A 168 12.74 2.13 10.30
N PRO A 169 13.20 1.27 9.38
CA PRO A 169 14.42 1.50 8.63
C PRO A 169 14.40 2.86 7.91
N ALA A 170 15.57 3.49 7.79
CA ALA A 170 15.70 4.75 7.06
C ALA A 170 15.21 4.58 5.61
N GLY A 171 14.32 5.46 5.17
CA GLY A 171 13.71 5.41 3.82
C GLY A 171 12.37 4.66 3.75
N ALA A 172 11.98 3.91 4.79
CA ALA A 172 10.69 3.20 4.81
C ALA A 172 9.47 4.12 4.96
N THR A 173 9.64 5.34 5.46
CA THR A 173 8.55 6.29 5.68
C THR A 173 8.25 7.19 4.50
N GLY A 174 9.05 7.14 3.42
CA GLY A 174 9.02 8.14 2.35
C GLY A 174 9.40 9.51 2.90
N SER A 175 10.56 10.03 2.51
CA SER A 175 10.82 11.46 2.74
C SER A 175 9.76 12.26 1.99
N ALA A 176 9.12 13.19 2.69
CA ALA A 176 8.18 14.17 2.12
C ALA A 176 8.82 14.98 0.99
#